data_AF-A0AAV0JE24-F1
#
_entry.id   AF-A0AAV0JE24-F1
#
_cell.length_a   1.000
_cell.length_b   1.000
_cell.length_c   1.000
_cell.angle_alpha   90.00
_cell.angle_beta   90.00
_cell.angle_gamma   90.00
#
_symmetry.space_group_name_H-M   'P 1'
#
loop_
_entity.id
_entity.type
_entity.pdbx_description
1 polymer ?
#
loop_
_entity_poly.entity_id
_entity_poly.type
_entity_poly.pdbx_seq_one_letter_code
_entity_poly.pdbx_strand_id
1 'polypeptide(L)'
;MKSLGVNSYRFSISWARILPKGRFGEINQAGIAYYNELIDALVLKGVEPFVTLCHFDMPQELEERYGSWLSPEIQEDFGYYADVCFKYFGDRVKYWSTFNEPNFQVSFGYRDGTFPPSRCSDSETEPFIAAHNIILSHAAAVDVYRTKYQKAQKGMIGIVLHCAWFEPFSDSEADKLATDRANAFYANWFFDPIVFGRYPEEMAQILGSTLPEFSSKDMAKLKQGLDFLGINHYTSYYVKDCMYSACEPGLGTTRSEGFFQQIQERNGFPMGKRVSFFFSSPSS
;
A
#
# COMPACT_ATOMS: atom_id res chain seq x y z
N MET A 1 -22.58 -9.09 -10.26
CA MET A 1 -21.74 -8.17 -11.07
C MET A 1 -22.30 -7.93 -12.46
N LYS A 2 -22.51 -8.97 -13.29
CA LYS A 2 -23.05 -8.77 -14.65
C LYS A 2 -24.35 -7.95 -14.72
N SER A 3 -25.27 -8.15 -13.77
CA SER A 3 -26.51 -7.36 -13.68
C SER A 3 -26.31 -5.86 -13.44
N LEU A 4 -25.15 -5.46 -12.91
CA LEU A 4 -24.77 -4.06 -12.68
C LEU A 4 -24.17 -3.40 -13.94
N GLY A 5 -23.90 -4.16 -15.00
CA GLY A 5 -23.31 -3.64 -16.24
C GLY A 5 -21.84 -3.22 -16.14
N VAL A 6 -21.10 -3.69 -15.12
CA VAL A 6 -19.68 -3.38 -14.95
C VAL A 6 -18.82 -4.07 -16.01
N ASN A 7 -17.73 -3.42 -16.42
CA ASN A 7 -16.75 -3.94 -17.39
C ASN A 7 -15.49 -4.53 -16.75
N SER A 8 -15.29 -4.32 -15.46
CA SER A 8 -14.12 -4.80 -14.72
C SER A 8 -14.52 -5.24 -13.32
N TYR A 9 -13.69 -6.10 -12.72
CA TYR A 9 -13.83 -6.50 -11.33
C TYR A 9 -12.48 -6.56 -10.63
N ARG A 10 -12.34 -5.73 -9.59
CA ARG A 10 -11.15 -5.73 -8.75
C ARG A 10 -11.30 -6.70 -7.59
N PHE A 11 -10.38 -7.66 -7.47
CA PHE A 11 -10.30 -8.60 -6.35
C PHE A 11 -8.84 -8.87 -5.97
N SER A 12 -8.60 -9.53 -4.83
CA SER A 12 -7.27 -9.96 -4.42
C SER A 12 -7.08 -11.47 -4.48
N ILE A 13 -5.84 -11.88 -4.72
CA ILE A 13 -5.38 -13.25 -4.55
C ILE A 13 -4.84 -13.39 -3.14
N SER A 14 -5.24 -14.43 -2.42
CA SER A 14 -4.76 -14.68 -1.07
C SER A 14 -3.41 -15.35 -1.12
N TRP A 15 -2.38 -14.70 -0.58
CA TRP A 15 -1.01 -15.20 -0.60
C TRP A 15 -0.92 -16.53 0.17
N ALA A 16 -1.49 -16.59 1.38
CA ALA A 16 -1.54 -17.81 2.19
C ALA A 16 -2.25 -18.98 1.49
N ARG A 17 -3.16 -18.71 0.54
CA ARG A 17 -3.81 -19.76 -0.25
C ARG A 17 -2.91 -20.30 -1.36
N ILE A 18 -2.10 -19.46 -2.00
CA ILE A 18 -1.21 -19.86 -3.11
C ILE A 18 0.10 -20.47 -2.60
N LEU A 19 0.72 -19.85 -1.60
CA LEU A 19 2.00 -20.26 -0.99
C LEU A 19 1.87 -20.30 0.53
N PRO A 20 1.27 -21.35 1.12
CA PRO A 20 1.02 -21.43 2.56
C PRO A 20 2.29 -21.31 3.43
N LYS A 21 3.46 -21.72 2.90
CA LYS A 21 4.76 -21.71 3.61
C LYS A 21 5.79 -20.76 3.00
N GLY A 22 5.33 -19.79 2.20
CA GLY A 22 6.19 -18.90 1.42
C GLY A 22 6.92 -19.61 0.27
N ARG A 23 8.01 -19.01 -0.21
CA ARG A 23 8.78 -19.44 -1.39
C ARG A 23 9.47 -20.80 -1.28
N PHE A 24 9.65 -21.30 -0.06
CA PHE A 24 10.24 -22.62 0.19
C PHE A 24 9.19 -23.74 0.29
N GLY A 25 7.90 -23.38 0.27
CA GLY A 25 6.80 -24.33 0.22
C GLY A 25 6.41 -24.74 -1.19
N GLU A 26 5.52 -25.73 -1.28
CA GLU A 26 4.89 -26.09 -2.54
C GLU A 26 3.77 -25.11 -2.91
N ILE A 27 3.59 -24.88 -4.21
CA ILE A 27 2.45 -24.13 -4.75
C ILE A 27 1.19 -24.97 -4.52
N ASN A 28 0.21 -24.41 -3.82
CA ASN A 28 -1.08 -25.04 -3.62
C ASN A 28 -1.92 -24.97 -4.90
N GLN A 29 -1.94 -26.07 -5.66
CA GLN A 29 -2.67 -26.16 -6.94
C GLN A 29 -4.18 -25.99 -6.80
N ALA A 30 -4.77 -26.31 -5.64
CA ALA A 30 -6.19 -26.05 -5.39
C ALA A 30 -6.47 -24.53 -5.29
N GLY A 31 -5.53 -23.75 -4.75
CA GLY A 31 -5.59 -22.29 -4.76
C GLY A 31 -5.53 -21.72 -6.16
N ILE A 32 -4.62 -22.25 -7.00
CA ILE A 32 -4.51 -21.89 -8.41
C ILE A 32 -5.81 -22.21 -9.18
N ALA A 33 -6.39 -23.39 -8.97
CA ALA A 33 -7.63 -23.81 -9.61
C ALA A 33 -8.79 -22.86 -9.28
N TYR A 34 -8.96 -22.49 -8.01
CA TYR A 34 -10.00 -21.55 -7.57
C TYR A 34 -9.93 -20.20 -8.32
N TYR A 35 -8.74 -19.59 -8.38
CA TYR A 35 -8.60 -18.30 -9.07
C TYR A 35 -8.73 -18.41 -10.58
N ASN A 36 -8.30 -19.53 -11.19
CA ASN A 36 -8.57 -19.79 -12.60
C ASN A 36 -10.06 -19.85 -12.89
N GLU A 37 -10.84 -20.59 -12.10
CA GLU A 37 -12.30 -20.68 -12.27
C GLU A 37 -12.97 -19.30 -12.16
N LEU A 38 -12.56 -18.49 -11.18
CA LEU A 38 -13.05 -17.12 -11.03
C LEU A 38 -12.69 -16.26 -12.25
N ILE A 39 -11.43 -16.26 -12.67
CA ILE A 39 -10.95 -15.46 -13.80
C ILE A 39 -11.63 -15.88 -15.11
N ASP A 40 -11.77 -17.18 -15.35
CA ASP A 40 -12.46 -17.72 -16.53
C ASP A 40 -13.93 -17.30 -16.55
N ALA A 41 -14.60 -17.35 -15.40
CA ALA A 41 -15.98 -16.89 -15.27
C ALA A 41 -16.12 -15.39 -15.56
N LEU A 42 -15.18 -14.55 -15.13
CA LEU A 42 -15.17 -13.11 -15.44
C LEU A 42 -14.97 -12.86 -16.93
N VAL A 43 -13.93 -13.46 -17.51
CA VAL A 43 -13.59 -13.30 -18.93
C VAL A 43 -14.72 -13.80 -19.84
N LEU A 44 -15.34 -14.95 -19.52
CA LEU A 44 -16.50 -15.48 -20.26
C LEU A 44 -17.69 -14.51 -20.26
N LYS A 45 -17.80 -13.66 -19.23
CA LYS A 45 -18.85 -12.64 -19.13
C LYS A 45 -18.42 -11.27 -19.67
N GLY A 46 -17.21 -11.14 -20.22
CA GLY A 46 -16.67 -9.89 -20.73
C GLY A 46 -16.31 -8.89 -19.62
N VAL A 47 -16.00 -9.38 -18.42
CA VAL A 47 -15.58 -8.56 -17.28
C VAL A 47 -14.06 -8.71 -17.13
N GLU A 48 -13.32 -7.60 -17.22
CA GLU A 48 -11.87 -7.57 -17.10
C GLU A 48 -11.43 -7.80 -15.64
N PRO A 49 -10.60 -8.82 -15.37
CA PRO A 49 -10.01 -9.02 -14.05
C PRO A 49 -8.98 -7.93 -13.73
N PHE A 50 -9.16 -7.25 -12.59
CA PHE A 50 -8.18 -6.32 -12.03
C PHE A 50 -7.66 -6.90 -10.71
N VAL A 51 -6.46 -7.46 -10.71
CA VAL A 51 -6.01 -8.30 -9.59
C VAL A 51 -5.07 -7.54 -8.66
N THR A 52 -5.34 -7.59 -7.36
CA THR A 52 -4.41 -7.15 -6.31
C THR A 52 -3.66 -8.35 -5.75
N LEU A 53 -2.33 -8.30 -5.69
CA LEU A 53 -1.51 -9.40 -5.20
C LEU A 53 -1.53 -9.51 -3.67
N CYS A 54 -1.34 -8.41 -2.95
CA CYS A 54 -1.43 -8.35 -1.49
C CYS A 54 -2.46 -7.31 -1.05
N HIS A 55 -3.46 -7.76 -0.30
CA HIS A 55 -4.49 -6.89 0.28
C HIS A 55 -4.54 -7.12 1.79
N PHE A 56 -3.49 -6.65 2.46
CA PHE A 56 -3.21 -6.83 3.89
C PHE A 56 -2.94 -8.27 4.33
N ASP A 57 -3.09 -9.25 3.43
CA ASP A 57 -2.93 -10.66 3.73
C ASP A 57 -1.53 -11.18 3.40
N MET A 58 -1.03 -12.08 4.23
CA MET A 58 0.18 -12.86 4.00
C MET A 58 0.11 -14.17 4.78
N PRO A 59 0.94 -15.18 4.46
CA PRO A 59 1.05 -16.38 5.29
C PRO A 59 1.62 -16.03 6.67
N GLN A 60 0.94 -16.45 7.75
CA GLN A 60 1.42 -16.30 9.12
C GLN A 60 2.84 -16.89 9.33
N GLU A 61 3.18 -17.92 8.55
CA GLU A 61 4.50 -18.53 8.60
C GLU A 61 5.64 -17.54 8.26
N LEU A 62 5.40 -16.49 7.48
CA LEU A 62 6.42 -15.45 7.21
C LEU A 62 6.65 -14.53 8.41
N GLU A 63 5.60 -14.24 9.19
CA GLU A 63 5.71 -13.51 10.44
C GLU A 63 6.52 -14.32 11.46
N GLU A 64 6.19 -15.59 11.63
CA GLU A 64 6.89 -16.47 12.56
C GLU A 64 8.35 -16.70 12.18
N ARG A 65 8.65 -16.76 10.87
CA ARG A 65 9.99 -17.08 10.37
C ARG A 65 10.96 -15.91 10.51
N TYR A 66 10.52 -14.68 10.20
CA TYR A 66 11.43 -13.53 10.15
C TYR A 66 10.78 -12.17 10.45
N GLY A 67 9.54 -12.13 10.95
CA GLY A 67 8.85 -10.87 11.26
C GLY A 67 8.33 -10.11 10.03
N SER A 68 7.99 -10.84 8.96
CA SER A 68 7.32 -10.31 7.77
C SER A 68 7.99 -9.04 7.20
N TRP A 69 7.25 -7.91 7.17
CA TRP A 69 7.69 -6.65 6.60
C TRP A 69 8.86 -6.00 7.36
N LEU A 70 9.22 -6.47 8.56
CA LEU A 70 10.40 -5.99 9.27
C LEU A 70 11.71 -6.62 8.76
N SER A 71 11.63 -7.62 7.89
CA SER A 71 12.81 -8.29 7.31
C SER A 71 12.91 -8.08 5.79
N PRO A 72 14.11 -7.84 5.24
CA PRO A 72 14.31 -7.74 3.80
C PRO A 72 14.04 -9.05 3.04
N GLU A 73 14.01 -10.20 3.73
CA GLU A 73 13.67 -11.51 3.14
C GLU A 73 12.29 -11.51 2.46
N ILE A 74 11.35 -10.69 2.97
CA ILE A 74 9.99 -10.59 2.42
C ILE A 74 9.98 -10.13 0.95
N GLN A 75 11.02 -9.42 0.51
CA GLN A 75 11.14 -8.94 -0.86
C GLN A 75 11.29 -10.11 -1.84
N GLU A 76 12.05 -11.14 -1.46
CA GLU A 76 12.24 -12.34 -2.27
C GLU A 76 10.99 -13.24 -2.23
N ASP A 77 10.36 -13.36 -1.05
CA ASP A 77 9.10 -14.09 -0.87
C ASP A 77 7.97 -13.48 -1.70
N PHE A 78 7.80 -12.16 -1.65
CA PHE A 78 6.77 -11.47 -2.42
C PHE A 78 7.05 -11.50 -3.92
N GLY A 79 8.32 -11.33 -4.33
CA GLY A 79 8.73 -11.45 -5.73
C GLY A 79 8.42 -12.85 -6.30
N TYR A 80 8.68 -13.91 -5.55
CA TYR A 80 8.34 -15.29 -5.94
C TYR A 80 6.83 -15.52 -6.01
N TYR A 81 6.07 -15.02 -5.02
CA TYR A 81 4.61 -15.07 -5.04
C TYR A 81 4.02 -14.36 -6.27
N ALA A 82 4.54 -13.18 -6.60
CA ALA A 82 4.15 -12.44 -7.80
C ALA A 82 4.48 -13.24 -9.08
N ASP A 83 5.68 -13.83 -9.17
CA ASP A 83 6.11 -14.69 -10.28
C ASP A 83 5.11 -15.84 -10.53
N VAL A 84 4.69 -16.52 -9.45
CA VAL A 84 3.68 -17.58 -9.50
C VAL A 84 2.35 -17.02 -10.03
N CYS A 85 1.86 -15.91 -9.50
CA CYS A 85 0.60 -15.32 -9.96
C CYS A 85 0.64 -14.92 -11.44
N PHE A 86 1.72 -14.27 -11.89
CA PHE A 86 1.89 -13.88 -13.29
C PHE A 86 1.94 -15.09 -14.22
N LYS A 87 2.64 -16.15 -13.81
CA LYS A 87 2.75 -17.40 -14.56
C LYS A 87 1.40 -18.07 -14.79
N TYR A 88 0.58 -18.19 -13.75
CA TYR A 88 -0.66 -18.97 -13.81
C TYR A 88 -1.88 -18.18 -14.30
N PHE A 89 -1.87 -16.85 -14.18
CA PHE A 89 -3.06 -16.03 -14.44
C PHE A 89 -2.85 -14.91 -15.47
N GLY A 90 -1.61 -14.52 -15.75
CA GLY A 90 -1.30 -13.34 -16.56
C GLY A 90 -1.59 -13.47 -18.06
N ASP A 91 -1.91 -14.67 -18.53
CA ASP A 91 -2.45 -14.87 -19.87
C ASP A 91 -3.82 -14.17 -20.04
N ARG A 92 -4.63 -14.12 -18.97
CA ARG A 92 -5.97 -13.50 -18.92
C ARG A 92 -6.01 -12.20 -18.11
N VAL A 93 -5.21 -12.05 -17.07
CA VAL A 93 -5.17 -10.84 -16.23
C VAL A 93 -4.26 -9.78 -16.85
N LYS A 94 -4.81 -8.59 -17.11
CA LYS A 94 -4.09 -7.46 -17.74
C LYS A 94 -3.83 -6.27 -16.82
N TYR A 95 -4.41 -6.24 -15.63
CA TYR A 95 -4.17 -5.18 -14.65
C TYR A 95 -3.79 -5.78 -13.30
N TRP A 96 -2.59 -5.46 -12.84
CA TRP A 96 -2.01 -5.96 -11.60
C TRP A 96 -1.72 -4.81 -10.64
N SER A 97 -2.27 -4.88 -9.44
CA SER A 97 -1.84 -4.06 -8.30
C SER A 97 -0.98 -4.89 -7.37
N THR A 98 0.24 -4.45 -7.04
CA THR A 98 1.09 -5.19 -6.10
C THR A 98 0.50 -5.16 -4.69
N PHE A 99 0.21 -3.96 -4.18
CA PHE A 99 -0.29 -3.72 -2.84
C PHE A 99 -1.56 -2.87 -2.87
N ASN A 100 -2.45 -3.14 -1.92
CA ASN A 100 -3.54 -2.25 -1.53
C ASN A 100 -3.16 -1.48 -0.27
N GLU A 101 -3.22 -0.15 -0.34
CA GLU A 101 -3.13 0.78 0.79
C GLU A 101 -2.00 0.46 1.80
N PRO A 102 -0.75 0.29 1.33
CA PRO A 102 0.35 -0.02 2.23
C PRO A 102 0.58 1.09 3.27
N ASN A 103 0.21 2.34 2.98
CA ASN A 103 0.23 3.46 3.91
C ASN A 103 -0.74 3.28 5.10
N PHE A 104 -1.85 2.57 4.90
CA PHE A 104 -2.76 2.18 5.99
C PHE A 104 -2.25 0.94 6.70
N GLN A 105 -1.85 -0.10 5.95
CA GLN A 105 -1.34 -1.35 6.51
C GLN A 105 -0.21 -1.10 7.50
N VAL A 106 0.75 -0.26 7.11
CA VAL A 106 1.94 0.02 7.92
C VAL A 106 1.58 0.84 9.17
N SER A 107 0.77 1.89 9.01
CA SER A 107 0.35 2.72 10.15
C SER A 107 -0.43 1.90 11.18
N PHE A 108 -1.43 1.13 10.76
CA PHE A 108 -2.21 0.33 11.71
C PHE A 108 -1.47 -0.91 12.25
N GLY A 109 -0.54 -1.49 11.47
CA GLY A 109 0.17 -2.71 11.85
C GLY A 109 1.39 -2.49 12.76
N TYR A 110 2.12 -1.39 12.54
CA TYR A 110 3.44 -1.16 13.16
C TYR A 110 3.54 0.17 13.94
N ARG A 111 2.49 1.00 13.92
CA ARG A 111 2.41 2.23 14.73
C ARG A 111 1.27 2.11 15.75
N ASP A 112 0.04 1.99 15.28
CA ASP A 112 -1.13 1.96 16.17
C ASP A 112 -1.33 0.59 16.83
N GLY A 113 -0.81 -0.47 16.20
CA GLY A 113 -0.96 -1.85 16.64
C GLY A 113 -2.38 -2.41 16.53
N THR A 114 -3.28 -1.75 15.81
CA THR A 114 -4.69 -2.15 15.66
C THR A 114 -4.92 -3.18 14.56
N PHE A 115 -3.98 -3.32 13.62
CA PHE A 115 -3.96 -4.39 12.61
C PHE A 115 -2.84 -5.40 12.96
N PRO A 116 -2.92 -6.66 12.50
CA PRO A 116 -1.79 -7.58 12.56
C PRO A 116 -0.52 -6.97 11.93
N PRO A 117 0.68 -7.20 12.49
CA PRO A 117 0.99 -8.05 13.65
C PRO A 117 0.80 -7.37 15.02
N SER A 118 0.07 -6.27 15.09
CA SER A 118 -0.32 -5.56 16.32
C SER A 118 0.87 -5.03 17.11
N ARG A 119 1.82 -4.40 16.41
CA ARG A 119 3.03 -3.82 16.98
C ARG A 119 2.87 -2.32 17.16
N CYS A 120 3.22 -1.83 18.35
CA CYS A 120 3.19 -0.40 18.70
C CYS A 120 4.31 0.01 19.67
N SER A 121 5.20 -0.91 20.06
CA SER A 121 6.27 -0.64 21.03
C SER A 121 7.41 0.20 20.47
N ASP A 122 7.67 0.10 19.15
CA ASP A 122 8.65 0.91 18.43
C ASP A 122 8.00 1.62 17.23
N SER A 123 6.98 2.42 17.57
CA SER A 123 6.15 3.18 16.62
C SER A 123 6.91 4.28 15.86
N GLU A 124 8.10 4.63 16.34
CA GLU A 124 8.96 5.64 15.72
C GLU A 124 9.89 5.06 14.63
N THR A 125 10.08 3.73 14.58
CA THR A 125 11.05 3.11 13.66
C THR A 125 10.42 2.02 12.78
N GLU A 126 9.69 1.07 13.37
CA GLU A 126 9.15 -0.10 12.67
C GLU A 126 8.28 0.25 11.45
N PRO A 127 7.42 1.29 11.48
CA PRO A 127 6.65 1.67 10.31
C PRO A 127 7.52 1.98 9.08
N PHE A 128 8.67 2.62 9.28
CA PHE A 128 9.57 3.01 8.19
C PHE A 128 10.34 1.82 7.62
N ILE A 129 10.70 0.85 8.46
CA ILE A 129 11.29 -0.42 8.00
C ILE A 129 10.27 -1.22 7.19
N ALA A 130 9.04 -1.36 7.70
CA ALA A 130 7.97 -2.08 7.03
C ALA A 130 7.61 -1.45 5.67
N ALA A 131 7.43 -0.14 5.62
CA ALA A 131 7.18 0.58 4.37
C ALA A 131 8.33 0.41 3.37
N HIS A 132 9.58 0.51 3.82
CA HIS A 132 10.75 0.34 2.96
C HIS A 132 10.77 -1.05 2.30
N ASN A 133 10.53 -2.10 3.07
CA ASN A 133 10.47 -3.46 2.54
C ASN A 133 9.27 -3.68 1.61
N ILE A 134 8.11 -3.06 1.87
CA ILE A 134 6.96 -3.11 0.96
C ILE A 134 7.27 -2.39 -0.37
N ILE A 135 7.91 -1.23 -0.34
CA ILE A 135 8.33 -0.49 -1.54
C ILE A 135 9.29 -1.34 -2.39
N LEU A 136 10.27 -1.99 -1.76
CA LEU A 136 11.21 -2.86 -2.47
C LEU A 136 10.59 -4.17 -2.95
N SER A 137 9.57 -4.66 -2.25
CA SER A 137 8.76 -5.80 -2.68
C SER A 137 7.93 -5.45 -3.92
N HIS A 138 7.36 -4.23 -3.98
CA HIS A 138 6.72 -3.71 -5.19
C HIS A 138 7.71 -3.69 -6.35
N ALA A 139 8.90 -3.10 -6.14
CA ALA A 139 9.94 -3.05 -7.17
C ALA A 139 10.39 -4.44 -7.64
N ALA A 140 10.48 -5.43 -6.73
CA ALA A 140 10.80 -6.81 -7.07
C ALA A 140 9.71 -7.46 -7.94
N ALA A 141 8.43 -7.28 -7.61
CA ALA A 141 7.33 -7.80 -8.42
C ALA A 141 7.26 -7.14 -9.81
N VAL A 142 7.48 -5.82 -9.88
CA VAL A 142 7.55 -5.09 -11.16
C VAL A 142 8.70 -5.57 -12.03
N ASP A 143 9.89 -5.77 -11.44
CA ASP A 143 11.05 -6.32 -12.16
C ASP A 143 10.75 -7.70 -12.76
N VAL A 144 10.15 -8.60 -11.97
CA VAL A 144 9.73 -9.92 -12.45
C VAL A 144 8.73 -9.79 -13.60
N TYR A 145 7.72 -8.92 -13.47
CA TYR A 145 6.71 -8.73 -14.52
C TYR A 145 7.32 -8.22 -15.82
N ARG A 146 8.13 -7.16 -15.74
CA ARG A 146 8.73 -6.51 -16.91
C ARG A 146 9.74 -7.37 -17.63
N THR A 147 10.56 -8.11 -16.88
CA THR A 147 11.63 -8.94 -17.46
C THR A 147 11.11 -10.26 -18.04
N LYS A 148 10.11 -10.89 -17.41
CA LYS A 148 9.65 -12.23 -17.81
C LYS A 148 8.33 -12.23 -18.58
N TYR A 149 7.39 -11.33 -18.28
CA TYR A 149 5.98 -11.50 -18.66
C TYR A 149 5.42 -10.40 -19.56
N GLN A 150 5.82 -9.14 -19.36
CA GLN A 150 5.26 -7.95 -20.02
C GLN A 150 5.17 -8.10 -21.54
N LYS A 151 6.24 -8.58 -22.18
CA LYS A 151 6.28 -8.72 -23.65
C LYS A 151 5.22 -9.70 -24.18
N ALA A 152 4.96 -10.78 -23.46
CA ALA A 152 4.01 -11.82 -23.87
C ALA A 152 2.57 -11.48 -23.42
N GLN A 153 2.42 -11.00 -22.19
CA GLN A 153 1.12 -10.81 -21.54
C GLN A 153 0.51 -9.44 -21.80
N LYS A 154 1.34 -8.42 -22.06
CA LYS A 154 0.94 -7.04 -22.38
C LYS A 154 0.00 -6.39 -21.34
N GLY A 155 0.12 -6.76 -20.07
CA GLY A 155 -0.64 -6.12 -18.99
C GLY A 155 0.05 -4.86 -18.46
N MET A 156 -0.54 -4.27 -17.44
CA MET A 156 -0.02 -3.12 -16.71
C MET A 156 0.11 -3.49 -15.24
N ILE A 157 1.16 -2.98 -14.59
CA ILE A 157 1.40 -3.20 -13.17
C ILE A 157 1.55 -1.87 -12.42
N GLY A 158 0.87 -1.78 -11.27
CA GLY A 158 0.82 -0.57 -10.46
C GLY A 158 0.65 -0.88 -8.98
N ILE A 159 0.33 0.16 -8.22
CA ILE A 159 0.09 0.10 -6.77
C ILE A 159 -1.18 0.89 -6.45
N VAL A 160 -1.91 0.49 -5.41
CA VAL A 160 -3.10 1.21 -4.94
C VAL A 160 -2.80 1.85 -3.60
N LEU A 161 -2.97 3.17 -3.50
CA LEU A 161 -2.72 3.92 -2.26
C LEU A 161 -4.03 4.47 -1.70
N HIS A 162 -4.12 4.55 -0.37
CA HIS A 162 -5.20 5.27 0.28
C HIS A 162 -4.89 6.77 0.22
N CYS A 163 -5.77 7.56 -0.40
CA CYS A 163 -5.55 8.98 -0.64
C CYS A 163 -6.71 9.79 -0.05
N ALA A 164 -6.46 10.45 1.07
CA ALA A 164 -7.34 11.51 1.57
C ALA A 164 -6.96 12.82 0.86
N TRP A 165 -7.93 13.71 0.68
CA TRP A 165 -7.61 15.09 0.33
C TRP A 165 -7.29 15.87 1.61
N PHE A 166 -6.19 16.62 1.60
CA PHE A 166 -5.81 17.49 2.70
C PHE A 166 -5.95 18.95 2.28
N GLU A 167 -6.76 19.69 3.02
CA GLU A 167 -6.98 21.13 2.83
C GLU A 167 -6.32 21.88 4.00
N PRO A 168 -5.59 22.98 3.78
CA PRO A 168 -5.07 23.76 4.90
C PRO A 168 -6.21 24.33 5.75
N PHE A 169 -6.05 24.31 7.07
CA PHE A 169 -7.07 24.78 8.01
C PHE A 169 -7.33 26.29 7.84
N SER A 170 -6.26 27.06 7.59
CA SER A 170 -6.27 28.50 7.28
C SER A 170 -5.36 28.84 6.09
N ASP A 171 -5.43 30.08 5.59
CA ASP A 171 -4.55 30.57 4.51
C ASP A 171 -3.09 30.83 4.95
N SER A 172 -2.75 30.52 6.21
CA SER A 172 -1.40 30.70 6.73
C SER A 172 -0.39 29.80 6.02
N GLU A 173 0.85 30.29 5.90
CA GLU A 173 1.93 29.50 5.31
C GLU A 173 2.22 28.23 6.12
N ALA A 174 2.07 28.29 7.44
CA ALA A 174 2.26 27.15 8.32
C ALA A 174 1.29 26.00 8.00
N ASP A 175 0.00 26.29 7.80
CA ASP A 175 -1.01 25.26 7.47
C ASP A 175 -0.85 24.71 6.04
N LYS A 176 -0.35 25.54 5.10
CA LYS A 176 0.00 25.07 3.75
C LYS A 176 1.17 24.09 3.79
N LEU A 177 2.25 24.45 4.48
CA LEU A 177 3.39 23.54 4.67
C LEU A 177 3.00 22.29 5.48
N ALA A 178 2.06 22.40 6.42
CA ALA A 178 1.51 21.24 7.12
C ALA A 178 0.73 20.31 6.18
N THR A 179 0.07 20.86 5.16
CA THR A 179 -0.61 20.08 4.11
C THR A 179 0.39 19.33 3.23
N ASP A 180 1.54 19.93 2.91
CA ASP A 180 2.63 19.25 2.20
C ASP A 180 3.18 18.09 3.04
N ARG A 181 3.43 18.33 4.34
CA ARG A 181 3.83 17.27 5.29
C ARG A 181 2.78 16.16 5.40
N ALA A 182 1.49 16.50 5.44
CA ALA A 182 0.42 15.50 5.48
C ALA A 182 0.42 14.60 4.24
N ASN A 183 0.62 15.17 3.04
CA ASN A 183 0.75 14.36 1.82
C ASN A 183 2.02 13.51 1.82
N ALA A 184 3.16 14.09 2.25
CA ALA A 184 4.45 13.41 2.39
C ALA A 184 4.38 12.17 3.29
N PHE A 185 3.77 12.29 4.48
CA PHE A 185 3.64 11.20 5.44
C PHE A 185 2.45 10.26 5.19
N TYR A 186 1.78 10.40 4.04
CA TYR A 186 0.60 9.63 3.68
C TYR A 186 0.76 8.88 2.36
N ALA A 187 0.27 9.44 1.25
CA ALA A 187 0.34 8.78 -0.06
C ALA A 187 1.75 8.90 -0.66
N ASN A 188 2.39 10.06 -0.54
CA ASN A 188 3.70 10.31 -1.16
C ASN A 188 4.82 9.48 -0.53
N TRP A 189 4.64 9.04 0.72
CA TRP A 189 5.55 8.11 1.40
C TRP A 189 5.87 6.86 0.55
N PHE A 190 4.87 6.33 -0.17
CA PHE A 190 5.05 5.19 -1.06
C PHE A 190 5.23 5.61 -2.52
N PHE A 191 4.54 6.66 -2.95
CA PHE A 191 4.55 7.08 -4.35
C PHE A 191 5.91 7.65 -4.79
N ASP A 192 6.50 8.55 -4.01
CA ASP A 192 7.74 9.24 -4.38
C ASP A 192 8.93 8.28 -4.52
N PRO A 193 9.13 7.29 -3.62
CA PRO A 193 10.16 6.29 -3.82
C PRO A 193 10.03 5.52 -5.14
N ILE A 194 8.80 5.17 -5.54
CA ILE A 194 8.56 4.38 -6.75
C ILE A 194 8.77 5.22 -8.02
N VAL A 195 8.38 6.50 -8.00
CA VAL A 195 8.44 7.37 -9.18
C VAL A 195 9.76 8.11 -9.31
N PHE A 196 10.29 8.62 -8.20
CA PHE A 196 11.48 9.47 -8.17
C PHE A 196 12.71 8.78 -7.56
N GLY A 197 12.54 7.58 -6.99
CA GLY A 197 13.65 6.86 -6.34
C GLY A 197 14.07 7.46 -5.00
N ARG A 198 13.24 8.28 -4.35
CA ARG A 198 13.59 8.87 -3.06
C ARG A 198 12.33 9.12 -2.25
N TYR A 199 12.45 9.08 -0.93
CA TYR A 199 11.37 9.52 -0.06
C TYR A 199 11.09 11.03 -0.22
N PRO A 200 9.89 11.50 0.16
CA PRO A 200 9.58 12.92 0.20
C PRO A 200 10.59 13.71 1.04
N GLU A 201 10.91 14.93 0.60
CA GLU A 201 11.90 15.79 1.24
C GLU A 201 11.48 16.14 2.69
N GLU A 202 10.20 16.38 2.91
CA GLU A 202 9.62 16.65 4.23
C GLU A 202 9.87 15.49 5.20
N MET A 203 9.75 14.25 4.73
CA MET A 203 10.06 13.06 5.54
C MET A 203 11.54 13.00 5.85
N ALA A 204 12.41 13.21 4.87
CA ALA A 204 13.86 13.18 5.06
C ALA A 204 14.33 14.22 6.09
N GLN A 205 13.78 15.45 6.03
CA GLN A 205 14.11 16.53 6.95
C GLN A 205 13.69 16.24 8.40
N ILE A 206 12.53 15.62 8.61
CA ILE A 206 12.00 15.34 9.95
C ILE A 206 12.58 14.06 10.55
N LEU A 207 12.68 13.01 9.73
CA LEU A 207 13.04 11.66 10.18
C LEU A 207 14.55 11.41 10.18
N GLY A 208 15.32 12.11 9.32
CA GLY A 208 16.76 11.93 9.22
C GLY A 208 17.14 10.45 9.09
N SER A 209 18.04 9.98 9.95
CA SER A 209 18.54 8.60 9.94
C SER A 209 17.52 7.52 10.34
N THR A 210 16.32 7.89 10.81
CA THR A 210 15.23 6.93 11.04
C THR A 210 14.68 6.38 9.73
N LEU A 211 14.76 7.17 8.65
CA LEU A 211 14.26 6.78 7.34
C LEU A 211 15.31 5.91 6.63
N PRO A 212 15.00 4.67 6.23
CA PRO A 212 16.03 3.80 5.64
C PRO A 212 16.45 4.29 4.25
N GLU A 213 17.72 4.12 3.90
CA GLU A 213 18.27 4.55 2.62
C GLU A 213 18.10 3.50 1.52
N PHE A 214 17.85 3.94 0.29
CA PHE A 214 17.86 3.05 -0.87
C PHE A 214 19.28 2.85 -1.38
N SER A 215 19.74 1.60 -1.46
CA SER A 215 21.04 1.29 -2.08
C SER A 215 21.01 1.52 -3.59
N SER A 216 22.19 1.57 -4.22
CA SER A 216 22.30 1.68 -5.68
C SER A 216 21.56 0.55 -6.43
N LYS A 217 21.44 -0.63 -5.81
CA LYS A 217 20.70 -1.78 -6.36
C LYS A 217 19.19 -1.55 -6.26
N ASP A 218 18.73 -1.00 -5.15
CA ASP A 218 17.31 -0.70 -4.92
C ASP A 218 16.84 0.36 -5.90
N MET A 219 17.64 1.42 -6.07
CA MET A 219 17.42 2.47 -7.05
C MET A 219 17.32 1.93 -8.48
N ALA A 220 18.13 0.93 -8.83
CA ALA A 220 18.06 0.31 -10.15
C ALA A 220 16.73 -0.44 -10.37
N LYS A 221 16.18 -1.07 -9.33
CA LYS A 221 14.85 -1.71 -9.38
C LYS A 221 13.73 -0.68 -9.44
N LEU A 222 13.77 0.36 -8.60
CA LEU A 222 12.75 1.41 -8.53
C LEU A 222 12.61 2.21 -9.83
N LYS A 223 13.69 2.35 -10.62
CA LYS A 223 13.65 2.97 -11.96
C LYS A 223 12.65 2.33 -12.92
N GLN A 224 12.18 1.12 -12.65
CA GLN A 224 11.14 0.49 -13.45
C GLN A 224 9.76 1.11 -13.25
N GLY A 225 9.55 1.83 -12.14
CA GLY A 225 8.35 2.61 -11.88
C GLY A 225 7.06 1.78 -11.86
N LEU A 226 5.97 2.41 -12.25
CA LEU A 226 4.62 1.86 -12.29
C LEU A 226 3.90 2.31 -13.57
N ASP A 227 2.98 1.50 -14.07
CA ASP A 227 2.18 1.84 -15.26
C ASP A 227 0.90 2.61 -14.90
N PHE A 228 0.39 2.44 -13.67
CA PHE A 228 -0.74 3.18 -13.14
C PHE A 228 -0.67 3.33 -11.61
N LEU A 229 -1.27 4.40 -11.11
CA LEU A 229 -1.55 4.60 -9.69
C LEU A 229 -3.05 4.38 -9.43
N GLY A 230 -3.38 3.44 -8.56
CA GLY A 230 -4.74 3.28 -8.05
C GLY A 230 -4.97 4.21 -6.86
N ILE A 231 -6.09 4.92 -6.87
CA ILE A 231 -6.46 5.88 -5.83
C ILE A 231 -7.68 5.35 -5.10
N ASN A 232 -7.49 4.89 -3.86
CA ASN A 232 -8.61 4.67 -2.95
C ASN A 232 -8.89 5.97 -2.21
N HIS A 233 -9.88 6.72 -2.69
CA HIS A 233 -10.29 7.99 -2.12
C HIS A 233 -11.69 7.88 -1.51
N TYR A 234 -11.81 8.38 -0.29
CA TYR A 234 -13.04 8.26 0.49
C TYR A 234 -13.45 9.54 1.19
N THR A 235 -12.49 10.36 1.62
CA THR A 235 -12.76 11.50 2.47
C THR A 235 -11.67 12.57 2.34
N SER A 236 -11.88 13.68 3.03
CA SER A 236 -11.02 14.85 3.03
C SER A 236 -10.92 15.40 4.45
N TYR A 237 -9.78 15.99 4.80
CA TYR A 237 -9.51 16.54 6.13
C TYR A 237 -8.92 17.94 6.02
N TYR A 238 -9.24 18.80 6.99
CA TYR A 238 -8.44 19.98 7.23
C TYR A 238 -7.14 19.61 7.93
N VAL A 239 -6.08 20.35 7.65
CA VAL A 239 -4.77 20.15 8.23
C VAL A 239 -4.27 21.43 8.86
N LYS A 240 -3.85 21.35 10.12
CA LYS A 240 -3.24 22.46 10.84
C LYS A 240 -1.79 22.15 11.19
N ASP A 241 -0.93 23.16 11.21
CA ASP A 241 0.45 23.02 11.66
C ASP A 241 0.55 22.55 13.13
N CYS A 242 1.47 21.61 13.39
CA CYS A 242 1.92 21.20 14.72
C CYS A 242 3.44 21.28 14.89
N MET A 243 4.17 21.77 13.89
CA MET A 243 5.62 21.87 13.96
C MET A 243 6.06 23.16 14.65
N TYR A 244 5.37 24.26 14.35
CA TYR A 244 5.66 25.59 14.89
C TYR A 244 4.50 26.17 15.70
N SER A 245 3.34 25.52 15.66
CA SER A 245 2.11 25.96 16.30
C SER A 245 1.68 24.99 17.40
N ALA A 246 1.04 25.51 18.44
CA ALA A 246 0.43 24.67 19.47
C ALA A 246 -0.76 23.90 18.89
N CYS A 247 -0.81 22.59 19.16
CA CYS A 247 -1.89 21.72 18.74
C CYS A 247 -2.25 20.70 19.82
N GLU A 248 -3.49 20.21 19.75
CA GLU A 248 -3.97 19.14 20.63
C GLU A 248 -3.45 17.78 20.15
N PRO A 249 -3.26 16.80 21.05
CA PRO A 249 -2.91 15.45 20.65
C PRO A 249 -3.90 14.86 19.64
N GLY A 250 -3.40 14.19 18.62
CA GLY A 250 -4.24 13.58 17.57
C GLY A 250 -3.43 12.99 16.43
N LEU A 251 -4.14 12.51 15.40
CA LEU A 251 -3.52 11.95 14.18
C LEU A 251 -2.67 13.01 13.48
N GLY A 252 -1.47 12.60 13.06
CA GLY A 252 -0.51 13.47 12.38
C GLY A 252 0.46 14.20 13.31
N THR A 253 0.16 14.29 14.61
CA THR A 253 0.78 15.30 15.48
C THR A 253 2.18 14.94 15.98
N THR A 254 2.59 13.68 15.79
CA THR A 254 3.90 13.18 16.22
C THR A 254 4.99 13.38 15.16
N ARG A 255 6.25 13.16 15.57
CA ARG A 255 7.40 13.21 14.66
C ARG A 255 7.29 12.18 13.54
N SER A 256 6.92 10.94 13.88
CA SER A 256 6.77 9.85 12.92
C SER A 256 5.56 10.01 11.98
N GLU A 257 4.72 11.01 12.23
CA GLU A 257 3.57 11.37 11.38
C GLU A 257 3.72 12.72 10.68
N GLY A 258 4.79 13.48 10.91
CA GLY A 258 5.08 14.70 10.16
C GLY A 258 4.55 16.00 10.78
N PHE A 259 4.18 15.99 12.07
CA PHE A 259 3.78 17.19 12.82
C PHE A 259 2.67 18.00 12.13
N PHE A 260 1.54 17.38 11.83
CA PHE A 260 0.33 18.05 11.38
C PHE A 260 -0.88 17.58 12.18
N GLN A 261 -1.89 18.42 12.38
CA GLN A 261 -3.13 17.99 13.03
C GLN A 261 -4.17 17.68 11.97
N GLN A 262 -4.66 16.44 11.92
CA GLN A 262 -5.81 16.08 11.09
C GLN A 262 -7.12 16.51 11.76
N ILE A 263 -7.93 17.30 11.05
CA ILE A 263 -9.16 17.90 11.58
C ILE A 263 -10.33 17.62 10.63
N GLN A 264 -11.48 17.16 11.16
CA GLN A 264 -12.67 16.87 10.36
C GLN A 264 -13.62 18.07 10.20
N GLU A 265 -13.54 19.05 11.11
CA GLU A 265 -14.47 20.17 11.18
C GLU A 265 -13.75 21.52 11.31
N ARG A 266 -14.23 22.53 10.60
CA ARG A 266 -13.77 23.92 10.75
C ARG A 266 -14.95 24.78 11.19
N ASN A 267 -14.79 25.48 12.31
CA ASN A 267 -15.84 26.33 12.92
C ASN A 267 -17.16 25.57 13.20
N GLY A 268 -17.07 24.30 13.60
CA GLY A 268 -18.24 23.45 13.87
C GLY A 268 -18.95 22.92 12.62
N PHE A 269 -18.38 23.14 11.43
CA PHE A 269 -18.90 22.60 10.18
C PHE A 269 -17.97 21.50 9.65
N PRO A 270 -18.47 20.28 9.36
CA PRO A 270 -17.67 19.22 8.78
C PRO A 270 -17.23 19.56 7.36
N MET A 271 -16.12 18.97 6.94
CA MET A 271 -15.71 19.01 5.54
C MET A 271 -16.69 18.16 4.70
N GLY A 272 -17.55 18.84 3.94
CA GLY A 272 -18.58 18.19 3.14
C GLY A 272 -19.75 17.61 3.95
N LYS A 273 -20.65 16.89 3.28
CA LYS A 273 -21.79 16.22 3.94
C LYS A 273 -21.31 14.93 4.60
N ARG A 274 -21.67 14.71 5.88
CA ARG A 274 -21.38 13.46 6.58
C ARG A 274 -22.05 12.28 5.88
N VAL A 275 -21.28 11.22 5.65
CA VAL A 275 -21.74 9.92 5.15
C VAL A 275 -21.26 8.81 6.08
N SER A 276 -22.05 7.76 6.28
CA SER A 276 -21.70 6.64 7.15
C SER A 276 -20.64 5.76 6.49
N PHE A 277 -19.54 5.50 7.20
CA PHE A 277 -18.49 4.57 6.79
C PHE A 277 -18.64 3.25 7.56
N PHE A 278 -18.76 2.13 6.85
CA PHE A 278 -18.88 0.80 7.46
C PHE A 278 -17.65 -0.06 7.09
N PHE A 279 -16.82 -0.38 8.09
CA PHE A 279 -15.97 -1.57 8.03
C PHE A 279 -16.74 -2.71 8.70
N SER A 280 -17.11 -3.74 7.96
CA SER A 280 -17.55 -5.00 8.55
C SER A 280 -16.30 -5.74 9.04
N SER A 281 -15.97 -5.60 10.31
CA SER A 281 -15.11 -6.59 10.97
C SER A 281 -15.90 -7.91 11.04
N PRO A 282 -15.33 -9.06 10.63
CA PRO A 282 -15.97 -10.33 10.92
C PRO A 282 -16.00 -10.48 12.44
N SER A 283 -17.20 -10.60 13.01
CA SER A 283 -17.37 -10.97 14.41
C SER A 283 -16.63 -12.27 14.69
N SER A 284 -15.74 -12.21 15.68
CA SER A 284 -15.00 -13.33 16.28
C SER A 284 -15.86 -14.55 16.60
#